data_AF-A0A1Q7H504-F1
#
_entry.id   AF-A0A1Q7H504-F1
#
_cell.length_a   1.000
_cell.length_b   1.000
_cell.length_c   1.000
_cell.angle_alpha   90.00
_cell.angle_beta   90.00
_cell.angle_gamma   90.00
#
_symmetry.space_group_name_H-M   'P 1'
#
loop_
_entity.id
_entity.type
_entity.pdbx_description
1 polymer ?
#
loop_
_entity_poly.entity_id
_entity_poly.type
_entity_poly.pdbx_seq_one_letter_code
_entity_poly.pdbx_strand_id
1 'polypeptide(L)'
;VGRFRSRGVIVDVTALDVMDSFAVRTLRDIAHMARLRGAETVIVGIQPEVAFAMVQLGLTLKGIATALDLEEGLNFLNRRGKERVDRA
;
A
#
# COMPACT_ATOMS: atom_id res chain seq x y z
N VAL A 1 -13.02 1.40 -3.82
CA VAL A 1 -13.53 0.89 -2.52
C VAL A 1 -15.05 1.02 -2.37
N GLY A 2 -15.66 2.22 -2.41
CA GLY A 2 -17.11 2.39 -2.14
C GLY A 2 -18.03 1.74 -3.17
N ARG A 3 -17.96 2.15 -4.45
CA ARG A 3 -18.85 1.66 -5.52
C ARG A 3 -18.71 0.17 -5.81
N PHE A 4 -17.49 -0.31 -5.95
CA PHE A 4 -17.19 -1.72 -6.29
C PHE A 4 -16.93 -2.60 -5.08
N ARG A 5 -17.07 -2.07 -3.85
CA ARG A 5 -16.77 -2.79 -2.59
C ARG A 5 -15.41 -3.50 -2.58
N SER A 6 -14.41 -2.93 -3.26
CA SER A 6 -13.05 -3.48 -3.36
C SER A 6 -12.48 -3.71 -1.96
N ARG A 7 -12.13 -4.95 -1.63
CA ARG A 7 -11.62 -5.34 -0.31
C ARG A 7 -10.10 -5.30 -0.19
N GLY A 8 -9.41 -5.18 -1.32
CA GLY A 8 -7.96 -5.05 -1.43
C GLY A 8 -7.59 -3.89 -2.35
N VAL A 9 -6.49 -3.21 -2.05
CA VAL A 9 -5.89 -2.14 -2.84
C VAL A 9 -4.39 -2.36 -2.92
N ILE A 10 -3.84 -2.30 -4.12
CA ILE A 10 -2.41 -2.27 -4.36
C ILE A 10 -2.06 -0.87 -4.84
N VAL A 11 -1.03 -0.27 -4.25
CA VAL A 11 -0.44 0.97 -4.72
C VAL A 11 0.93 0.65 -5.29
N ASP A 12 1.02 0.59 -6.60
CA ASP A 12 2.27 0.35 -7.32
C ASP A 12 3.02 1.67 -7.49
N VAL A 13 4.23 1.73 -6.95
CA VAL A 13 5.13 2.90 -7.01
C VAL A 13 6.39 2.61 -7.83
N THR A 14 6.41 1.55 -8.65
CA THR A 14 7.59 1.15 -9.45
C THR A 14 8.09 2.26 -10.37
N ALA A 15 7.18 3.09 -10.89
CA ALA A 15 7.48 4.20 -11.79
C ALA A 15 7.81 5.52 -11.07
N LEU A 16 7.89 5.53 -9.73
CA LEU A 16 8.33 6.69 -8.96
C LEU A 16 9.85 6.64 -8.80
N ASP A 17 10.55 7.56 -9.47
CA ASP A 17 12.01 7.66 -9.39
C ASP A 17 12.49 8.58 -8.26
N VAL A 18 11.64 9.49 -7.79
CA VAL A 18 11.97 10.47 -6.75
C VAL A 18 10.83 10.62 -5.76
N MET A 19 11.17 10.68 -4.48
CA MET A 19 10.23 10.93 -3.39
C MET A 19 10.48 12.31 -2.79
N ASP A 20 9.47 13.16 -2.82
CA ASP A 20 9.47 14.46 -2.14
C ASP A 20 8.38 14.53 -1.05
N SER A 21 8.31 15.67 -0.37
CA SER A 21 7.31 15.87 0.70
C SER A 21 5.86 15.77 0.23
N PHE A 22 5.57 16.09 -1.03
CA PHE A 22 4.23 16.03 -1.59
C PHE A 22 3.82 14.60 -1.95
N ALA A 23 4.72 13.86 -2.62
CA ALA A 23 4.56 12.45 -2.94
C ALA A 23 4.36 11.62 -1.67
N VAL A 24 5.16 11.87 -0.62
CA VAL A 24 5.01 11.23 0.70
C VAL A 24 3.62 11.45 1.29
N ARG A 25 3.15 12.70 1.32
CA ARG A 25 1.81 13.03 1.86
C ARG A 25 0.72 12.36 1.05
N THR A 26 0.82 12.42 -0.27
CA THR A 26 -0.16 11.82 -1.19
C THR A 26 -0.24 10.31 -0.99
N LEU A 27 0.90 9.62 -0.94
CA LEU A 27 0.95 8.18 -0.74
C LEU A 27 0.37 7.76 0.62
N ARG A 28 0.73 8.50 1.68
CA ARG A 28 0.16 8.31 3.02
C ARG A 28 -1.36 8.44 3.02
N ASP A 29 -1.86 9.52 2.42
CA ASP A 29 -3.29 9.84 2.44
C ASP A 29 -4.09 8.82 1.62
N ILE A 30 -3.58 8.37 0.46
CA ILE A 30 -4.17 7.28 -0.33
C ILE A 30 -4.27 5.99 0.50
N ALA A 31 -3.16 5.56 1.09
CA ALA A 31 -3.12 4.32 1.85
C ALA A 31 -4.02 4.40 3.11
N HIS A 32 -4.05 5.55 3.77
CA HIS A 32 -4.92 5.77 4.93
C HIS A 32 -6.40 5.78 4.55
N MET A 33 -6.77 6.47 3.46
CA MET A 33 -8.16 6.49 2.97
C MET A 33 -8.63 5.11 2.53
N ALA A 34 -7.79 4.32 1.85
CA ALA A 34 -8.13 2.95 1.47
C ALA A 34 -8.45 2.08 2.71
N ARG A 35 -7.61 2.18 3.74
CA ARG A 35 -7.83 1.50 5.03
C ARG A 35 -9.09 1.97 5.75
N LEU A 36 -9.35 3.28 5.83
CA LEU A 36 -10.58 3.82 6.44
C LEU A 36 -11.84 3.31 5.75
N ARG A 37 -11.75 3.00 4.45
CA ARG A 37 -12.84 2.43 3.66
C ARG A 37 -12.92 0.90 3.78
N GLY A 38 -12.12 0.28 4.65
CA GLY A 38 -12.15 -1.14 4.99
C GLY A 38 -11.39 -2.05 4.03
N ALA A 39 -10.60 -1.48 3.12
CA ALA A 39 -9.76 -2.23 2.19
C ALA A 39 -8.38 -2.51 2.79
N GLU A 40 -7.93 -3.75 2.68
CA GLU A 40 -6.53 -4.11 2.96
C GLU A 40 -5.65 -3.45 1.88
N THR A 41 -4.59 -2.78 2.29
CA THR A 41 -3.75 -2.00 1.39
C THR A 41 -2.30 -2.47 1.45
N VAL A 42 -1.68 -2.65 0.28
CA VAL A 42 -0.26 -2.98 0.13
C VAL A 42 0.40 -2.01 -0.86
N ILE A 43 1.60 -1.53 -0.53
CA ILE A 43 2.43 -0.71 -1.42
C ILE A 43 3.50 -1.62 -2.03
N VAL A 44 3.73 -1.52 -3.34
CA VAL A 44 4.67 -2.40 -4.07
C VAL A 44 5.61 -1.60 -4.96
N GLY A 45 6.74 -2.18 -5.33
CA GLY A 45 7.67 -1.56 -6.27
C GLY A 45 8.47 -0.40 -5.68
N ILE A 46 8.69 -0.39 -4.36
CA ILE A 46 9.47 0.67 -3.71
C ILE A 46 10.96 0.46 -4.03
N GLN A 47 11.53 1.36 -4.82
CA GLN A 47 12.97 1.37 -5.06
C GLN A 47 13.74 1.69 -3.77
N PRO A 48 14.97 1.16 -3.56
CA PRO A 48 15.75 1.40 -2.34
C PRO A 48 15.98 2.89 -2.02
N GLU A 49 16.27 3.71 -3.04
CA GLU A 49 16.51 5.14 -2.91
C GLU A 49 15.25 5.89 -2.49
N VAL A 50 14.11 5.47 -3.05
CA VAL A 50 12.77 5.97 -2.70
C VAL A 50 12.42 5.60 -1.27
N ALA A 51 12.67 4.35 -0.85
CA ALA A 51 12.47 3.91 0.54
C ALA A 51 13.31 4.74 1.52
N PHE A 52 14.58 5.00 1.18
CA PHE A 52 15.45 5.85 1.99
C PHE A 52 14.89 7.26 2.14
N ALA A 53 14.48 7.89 1.04
CA ALA A 53 13.89 9.23 1.04
C ALA A 53 12.56 9.27 1.83
N MET A 54 11.70 8.25 1.69
CA MET A 54 10.46 8.13 2.46
C MET A 54 10.73 8.18 3.97
N VAL A 55 11.75 7.46 4.44
CA VAL A 55 12.14 7.45 5.87
C VAL A 55 12.66 8.82 6.30
N GLN A 56 13.53 9.46 5.51
CA GLN A 56 14.05 10.80 5.82
C GLN A 56 12.96 11.87 5.88
N LEU A 57 11.93 11.74 5.04
CA LEU A 57 10.76 12.63 5.00
C LEU A 57 9.70 12.30 6.07
N GLY A 58 9.95 11.31 6.93
CA GLY A 58 9.10 10.97 8.06
C GLY A 58 7.85 10.17 7.68
N LEU A 59 7.82 9.51 6.52
CA LEU A 59 6.74 8.61 6.16
C LEU A 59 6.79 7.36 7.04
N THR A 60 5.72 7.14 7.81
CA THR A 60 5.52 5.89 8.54
C THR A 60 4.37 5.11 7.93
N LEU A 61 4.64 3.90 7.46
CA LEU A 61 3.64 3.01 6.86
C LEU A 61 3.01 2.09 7.92
N LYS A 62 2.78 2.59 9.14
CA LYS A 62 2.31 1.76 10.24
C LYS A 62 0.94 1.16 9.91
N GLY A 63 0.88 -0.17 9.83
CA GLY A 63 -0.34 -0.90 9.48
C GLY A 63 -0.68 -0.89 7.98
N ILE A 64 0.26 -0.48 7.13
CA ILE A 64 0.19 -0.65 5.67
C ILE A 64 1.26 -1.68 5.30
N ALA A 65 0.88 -2.70 4.55
CA ALA A 65 1.82 -3.72 4.11
C ALA A 65 2.68 -3.17 2.95
N THR A 66 3.89 -3.72 2.81
CA THR A 66 4.72 -3.52 1.61
C THR A 66 5.07 -4.88 1.02
N ALA A 67 5.22 -4.94 -0.30
CA ALA A 67 5.76 -6.11 -1.00
C ALA A 67 6.74 -5.68 -2.08
N LEU A 68 7.56 -6.61 -2.59
CA LEU A 68 8.59 -6.28 -3.57
C LEU A 68 7.97 -5.79 -4.88
N ASP A 69 6.97 -6.51 -5.37
CA ASP A 69 6.34 -6.29 -6.65
C ASP A 69 4.82 -6.56 -6.60
N LEU A 70 4.17 -6.36 -7.76
CA LEU A 70 2.74 -6.55 -7.91
C LEU A 70 2.30 -7.99 -7.66
N GLU A 71 3.10 -8.98 -8.04
CA GLU A 71 2.76 -10.40 -7.87
C GLU A 71 2.74 -10.76 -6.38
N GLU A 72 3.77 -10.39 -5.63
CA GLU A 72 3.81 -10.57 -4.19
C GLU A 72 2.67 -9.82 -3.49
N GLY A 73 2.37 -8.59 -3.93
CA GLY A 73 1.26 -7.80 -3.42
C GLY A 73 -0.10 -8.46 -3.63
N LEU A 74 -0.35 -9.04 -4.80
CA LEU A 74 -1.55 -9.81 -5.10
C LEU A 74 -1.63 -11.07 -4.24
N ASN A 75 -0.53 -11.82 -4.11
CA ASN A 75 -0.46 -13.01 -3.28
C ASN A 75 -0.75 -12.69 -1.80
N PHE A 76 -0.21 -11.57 -1.30
CA PHE A 76 -0.51 -11.05 0.03
C PHE A 76 -2.01 -10.79 0.20
N LEU A 77 -2.64 -10.02 -0.69
CA LEU A 77 -4.06 -9.69 -0.60
C LEU A 77 -4.96 -10.93 -0.73
N ASN A 78 -4.61 -11.88 -1.59
CA ASN A 78 -5.35 -13.13 -1.75
C ASN A 78 -5.34 -13.96 -0.46
N ARG A 79 -4.17 -14.06 0.19
CA ARG A 79 -4.04 -14.78 1.47
C ARG A 79 -4.88 -14.11 2.57
N ARG A 80 -4.78 -12.79 2.71
CA ARG A 80 -5.56 -11.99 3.67
C ARG A 80 -7.06 -12.05 3.39
N GLY A 81 -7.44 -12.12 2.12
CA GLY A 81 -8.82 -12.32 1.67
C GLY A 81 -9.39 -13.65 2.13
N LYS A 82 -8.64 -14.75 1.96
CA LYS A 82 -9.02 -16.10 2.43
C LYS A 82 -9.17 -16.15 3.95
N GLU A 83 -8.17 -15.65 4.70
CA GLU A 83 -8.23 -15.56 6.17
C GLU A 83 -9.46 -14.82 6.69
N ARG A 84 -9.92 -13.80 5.96
CA ARG A 84 -11.14 -13.03 6.30
C ARG A 84 -12.43 -13.81 6.03
N VAL A 85 -12.43 -14.73 5.07
CA VAL A 85 -13.57 -15.58 4.77
C VAL A 85 -13.63 -16.74 5.76
N ASP A 86 -12.50 -17.36 6.07
CA ASP A 86 -12.42 -18.52 6.99
C ASP A 86 -12.80 -18.15 8.44
N ARG A 87 -12.74 -16.86 8.80
CA ARG A 87 -13.09 -16.34 10.14
C ARG A 87 -14.53 -15.80 10.25
N ALA A 88 -15.27 -15.74 9.14
CA ALA A 88 -16.62 -15.20 9.08
C ALA A 88 -17.67 -16.31 9.10
#